data_AF-D6LE61-F1
#
_entry.id   AF-D6LE61-F1
#
_cell.length_a   1.000
_cell.length_b   1.000
_cell.length_c   1.000
_cell.angle_alpha   90.00
_cell.angle_beta   90.00
_cell.angle_gamma   90.00
#
_symmetry.space_group_name_H-M   'P 1'
#
loop_
_entity.id
_entity.type
_entity.pdbx_description
1 polymer ?
#
loop_
_entity_poly.entity_id
_entity_poly.type
_entity_poly.pdbx_seq_one_letter_code
_entity_poly.pdbx_strand_id
1 'polypeptide(L)'
;MKKIFLLCLFVILSLGAFAQKVKSDGKAHFDKILWELWMTEASIEKLEQSYLFQIVKIDNDYYLTDSYYPKEQKKKIKKADRSGYEKLKIYKDIYLIDNDGNIYAYDLAKKKPVIVDKDLNILKYCQVYHD
;
A
#
# COMPACT_ATOMS: atom_id res chain seq x y z
N MET A 1 -9.49 -37.53 22.42
CA MET A 1 -9.52 -36.08 22.73
C MET A 1 -8.22 -35.35 22.39
N LYS A 2 -7.02 -35.85 22.75
CA LYS A 2 -5.74 -35.18 22.42
C LYS A 2 -5.51 -34.93 20.91
N LYS A 3 -5.92 -35.87 20.04
CA LYS A 3 -5.75 -35.76 18.58
C LYS A 3 -6.60 -34.65 17.94
N ILE A 4 -7.82 -34.44 18.43
CA ILE A 4 -8.73 -33.38 17.96
C ILE A 4 -8.19 -32.01 18.41
N PHE A 5 -7.68 -31.92 19.64
CA PHE A 5 -7.10 -30.69 20.16
C PHE A 5 -5.85 -30.25 19.37
N LEU A 6 -4.96 -31.18 19.03
CA LEU A 6 -3.81 -30.91 18.16
C LEU A 6 -4.23 -30.48 16.75
N LEU A 7 -5.29 -31.09 16.19
CA LEU A 7 -5.79 -30.73 14.87
C LEU A 7 -6.39 -29.32 14.86
N CYS A 8 -7.18 -28.95 15.86
CA CYS A 8 -7.71 -27.59 16.01
C CYS A 8 -6.58 -26.57 16.21
N LEU A 9 -5.56 -26.89 17.00
CA LEU A 9 -4.41 -26.01 17.21
C LEU A 9 -3.63 -25.80 15.89
N PHE A 10 -3.44 -26.86 15.09
CA PHE A 10 -2.78 -26.78 13.80
C PHE A 10 -3.59 -25.96 12.78
N VAL A 11 -4.92 -26.06 12.78
CA VAL A 11 -5.79 -25.24 11.94
C VAL A 11 -5.72 -23.77 12.35
N ILE A 12 -5.76 -23.46 13.65
CA ILE A 12 -5.67 -22.08 14.14
C ILE A 12 -4.28 -21.47 13.86
N LEU A 13 -3.20 -22.22 14.06
CA LEU A 13 -1.84 -21.79 13.78
C LEU A 13 -1.58 -21.61 12.28
N SER A 14 -2.11 -22.49 11.43
CA SER A 14 -1.99 -22.34 9.97
C SER A 14 -2.82 -21.15 9.47
N LEU A 15 -4.02 -20.90 10.01
CA LEU A 15 -4.80 -19.70 9.69
C LEU A 15 -4.09 -18.40 10.10
N GLY A 16 -3.37 -18.41 11.23
CA GLY A 16 -2.56 -17.26 11.69
C GLY A 16 -1.43 -16.92 10.73
N ALA A 17 -0.78 -17.91 10.11
CA ALA A 17 0.28 -17.70 9.12
C ALA A 17 -0.22 -17.05 7.82
N PHE A 18 -1.49 -17.23 7.46
CA PHE A 18 -2.10 -16.59 6.28
C PHE A 18 -2.52 -15.13 6.53
N ALA A 19 -2.55 -14.66 7.78
CA ALA A 19 -2.96 -13.29 8.12
C ALA A 19 -1.91 -12.23 7.77
N GLN A 20 -0.71 -12.65 7.34
CA GLN A 20 0.40 -11.74 7.06
C GLN A 20 0.46 -11.26 5.60
N LYS A 21 -0.33 -11.85 4.68
CA LYS A 21 -0.33 -11.46 3.26
C LYS A 21 -1.56 -10.64 2.89
N VAL A 22 -1.37 -9.63 2.04
CA VAL A 22 -2.50 -8.89 1.46
C VAL A 22 -3.27 -9.80 0.51
N LYS A 23 -4.60 -9.81 0.64
CA LYS A 23 -5.48 -10.54 -0.28
C LYS A 23 -5.87 -9.65 -1.46
N SER A 24 -5.86 -10.23 -2.66
CA SER A 24 -6.27 -9.57 -3.90
C SER A 24 -7.49 -10.26 -4.50
N ASP A 25 -8.37 -9.48 -5.11
CA ASP A 25 -9.46 -9.97 -5.97
C ASP A 25 -9.04 -10.02 -7.45
N GLY A 26 -7.76 -9.79 -7.76
CA GLY A 26 -7.21 -9.79 -9.11
C GLY A 26 -7.38 -8.47 -9.87
N LYS A 27 -7.86 -7.39 -9.21
CA LYS A 27 -8.01 -6.07 -9.83
C LYS A 27 -7.00 -5.08 -9.28
N ALA A 28 -6.68 -4.07 -10.08
CA ALA A 28 -5.67 -3.07 -9.73
C ALA A 28 -6.08 -2.12 -8.59
N HIS A 29 -7.38 -1.81 -8.47
CA HIS A 29 -7.91 -0.82 -7.52
C HIS A 29 -7.14 0.50 -7.51
N PHE A 30 -6.60 0.92 -8.66
CA PHE A 30 -5.86 2.17 -8.79
C PHE A 30 -6.71 3.39 -8.43
N ASP A 31 -8.03 3.31 -8.63
CA ASP A 31 -8.99 4.32 -8.17
C ASP A 31 -8.97 4.56 -6.65
N LYS A 32 -8.55 3.56 -5.86
CA LYS A 32 -8.51 3.62 -4.39
C LYS A 32 -7.18 4.10 -3.82
N ILE A 33 -6.13 4.09 -4.63
CA ILE A 33 -4.77 4.45 -4.19
C ILE A 33 -4.28 5.76 -4.81
N LEU A 34 -4.70 6.04 -6.05
CA LEU A 34 -4.24 7.23 -6.75
C LEU A 34 -4.92 8.47 -6.20
N TRP A 35 -4.12 9.52 -6.00
CA TRP A 35 -4.54 10.85 -5.55
C TRP A 35 -5.13 10.87 -4.15
N GLU A 36 -4.83 9.86 -3.35
CA GLU A 36 -5.11 9.84 -1.91
C GLU A 36 -3.83 10.20 -1.17
N LEU A 37 -3.93 11.05 -0.14
CA LEU A 37 -2.81 11.34 0.75
C LEU A 37 -2.72 10.22 1.79
N TRP A 38 -1.59 9.55 1.84
CA TRP A 38 -1.34 8.39 2.68
C TRP A 38 -0.44 8.80 3.83
N MET A 39 -0.79 8.38 5.04
CA MET A 39 0.05 8.50 6.22
C MET A 39 0.37 7.11 6.74
N THR A 40 1.65 6.75 6.78
CA THR A 40 2.05 5.47 7.37
C THR A 40 1.81 5.49 8.88
N GLU A 41 1.37 4.39 9.47
CA GLU A 41 1.22 4.31 10.93
C GLU A 41 2.57 4.43 11.65
N ALA A 42 2.67 5.27 12.68
CA ALA A 42 3.89 5.36 13.48
C ALA A 42 4.12 4.05 14.26
N SER A 43 5.36 3.61 14.39
CA SER A 43 5.69 2.44 15.21
C SER A 43 6.69 2.86 16.29
N ILE A 44 6.24 2.84 17.55
CA ILE A 44 7.10 3.12 18.70
C ILE A 44 8.16 2.03 18.85
N GLU A 45 7.78 0.76 18.64
CA GLU A 45 8.70 -0.38 18.72
C GLU A 45 9.84 -0.30 17.69
N LYS A 46 9.54 0.16 16.46
CA LYS A 46 10.54 0.30 15.39
C LYS A 46 11.20 1.68 15.34
N LEU A 47 10.83 2.60 16.24
CA LEU A 47 11.24 4.00 16.22
C LEU A 47 10.98 4.68 14.84
N GLU A 48 9.91 4.30 14.17
CA GLU A 48 9.54 4.81 12.85
C GLU A 48 8.52 5.96 12.98
N GLN A 49 8.87 7.12 12.43
CA GLN A 49 7.95 8.24 12.29
C GLN A 49 6.92 7.98 11.18
N SER A 50 5.76 8.63 11.28
CA SER A 50 4.76 8.63 10.21
C SER A 50 5.27 9.42 9.01
N TYR A 51 5.22 8.82 7.83
CA TYR A 51 5.54 9.47 6.56
C TYR A 51 4.25 9.77 5.79
N LEU A 52 4.14 11.00 5.27
CA LEU A 52 3.04 11.42 4.41
C LEU A 52 3.49 11.42 2.95
N PHE A 53 2.70 10.78 2.08
CA PHE A 53 2.99 10.74 0.65
C PHE A 53 1.71 10.51 -0.15
N GLN A 54 1.78 10.78 -1.44
CA GLN A 54 0.70 10.57 -2.38
C GLN A 54 1.24 9.81 -3.60
N ILE A 55 0.38 8.96 -4.17
CA ILE A 55 0.64 8.33 -5.47
C ILE A 55 -0.18 9.06 -6.53
N VAL A 56 0.48 9.56 -7.57
CA VAL A 56 -0.15 10.35 -8.64
C VAL A 56 0.07 9.70 -10.00
N LYS A 57 -0.85 9.94 -10.93
CA LYS A 57 -0.71 9.53 -12.34
C LYS A 57 -0.49 10.76 -13.20
N ILE A 58 0.65 10.84 -13.86
CA ILE A 58 0.97 11.96 -14.76
C ILE A 58 1.18 11.39 -16.16
N ASP A 59 0.32 11.81 -17.08
CA ASP A 59 0.23 11.25 -18.42
C ASP A 59 0.04 9.72 -18.35
N ASN A 60 1.04 8.92 -18.74
CA ASN A 60 0.98 7.46 -18.73
C ASN A 60 1.75 6.81 -17.57
N ASP A 61 2.43 7.62 -16.75
CA ASP A 61 3.31 7.14 -15.69
C ASP A 61 2.72 7.38 -14.29
N TYR A 62 3.25 6.63 -13.33
CA TYR A 62 2.88 6.68 -11.93
C TYR A 62 4.06 7.18 -11.10
N TYR A 63 3.79 8.00 -10.10
CA TYR A 63 4.82 8.59 -9.25
C TYR A 63 4.39 8.59 -7.79
N LEU A 64 5.35 8.39 -6.90
CA LEU A 64 5.24 8.69 -5.48
C LEU A 64 5.83 10.08 -5.21
N THR A 65 5.16 10.87 -4.39
CA THR A 65 5.57 12.22 -4.02
C THR A 65 5.16 12.54 -2.59
N ASP A 66 5.95 13.35 -1.90
CA ASP A 66 5.63 13.98 -0.61
C ASP A 66 4.76 15.24 -0.74
N SER A 67 4.54 15.71 -1.97
CA SER A 67 3.70 16.86 -2.27
C SER A 67 2.23 16.44 -2.38
N TYR A 68 1.33 17.18 -1.74
CA TYR A 68 -0.10 16.89 -1.80
C TYR A 68 -0.81 17.64 -2.93
N TYR A 69 -1.48 16.89 -3.80
CA TYR A 69 -2.37 17.42 -4.83
C TYR A 69 -3.79 16.87 -4.67
N PRO A 70 -4.77 17.73 -4.33
CA PRO A 70 -6.17 17.33 -4.32
C PRO A 70 -6.62 16.82 -5.70
N LYS A 71 -7.59 15.91 -5.74
CA LYS A 71 -8.09 15.28 -6.98
C LYS A 71 -8.62 16.30 -7.99
N GLU A 72 -9.11 17.44 -7.53
CA GLU A 72 -9.62 18.55 -8.34
C GLU A 72 -8.48 19.27 -9.07
N GLN A 73 -7.26 19.17 -8.55
CA GLN A 73 -6.06 19.86 -9.05
C GLN A 73 -5.19 18.99 -9.96
N LYS A 74 -5.67 17.80 -10.39
CA LYS A 74 -4.97 16.89 -11.32
C LYS A 74 -4.39 17.58 -12.57
N LYS A 75 -5.07 18.60 -13.10
CA LYS A 75 -4.58 19.34 -14.28
C LYS A 75 -3.32 20.16 -13.99
N LYS A 76 -3.13 20.63 -12.75
CA LYS A 76 -2.00 21.48 -12.35
C LYS A 76 -0.72 20.67 -12.20
N ILE A 77 -0.80 19.38 -11.86
CA ILE A 77 0.38 18.53 -11.63
C ILE A 77 1.29 18.44 -12.87
N LYS A 78 0.73 18.60 -14.08
CA LYS A 78 1.53 18.50 -15.30
C LYS A 78 2.67 19.51 -15.33
N LYS A 79 2.50 20.63 -14.63
CA LYS A 79 3.47 21.74 -14.51
C LYS A 79 4.26 21.71 -13.19
N ALA A 80 4.02 20.74 -12.31
CA ALA A 80 4.75 20.62 -11.05
C ALA A 80 6.22 20.27 -11.31
N ASP A 81 7.10 20.76 -10.45
CA ASP A 81 8.46 20.24 -10.38
C ASP A 81 8.41 18.78 -9.92
N ARG A 82 9.17 17.93 -10.61
CA ARG A 82 9.21 16.47 -10.40
C ARG A 82 10.57 16.00 -9.92
N SER A 83 11.48 16.91 -9.59
CA SER A 83 12.83 16.60 -9.13
C SER A 83 12.86 15.66 -7.91
N GLY A 84 11.86 15.75 -7.04
CA GLY A 84 11.67 14.87 -5.87
C GLY A 84 10.70 13.71 -6.06
N TYR A 85 10.23 13.44 -7.28
CA TYR A 85 9.23 12.37 -7.50
C TYR A 85 9.92 11.05 -7.78
N GLU A 86 9.48 10.00 -7.11
CA GLU A 86 9.91 8.64 -7.43
C GLU A 86 8.97 8.02 -8.47
N LYS A 87 9.53 7.53 -9.58
CA LYS A 87 8.74 6.84 -10.61
C LYS A 87 8.41 5.41 -10.19
N LEU A 88 7.13 5.06 -10.21
CA LEU A 88 6.62 3.73 -9.92
C LEU A 88 6.40 2.92 -11.21
N LYS A 89 6.52 1.60 -11.11
CA LYS A 89 6.24 0.65 -12.20
C LYS A 89 5.00 -0.17 -11.88
N ILE A 90 4.28 -0.61 -12.92
CA ILE A 90 3.21 -1.60 -12.76
C ILE A 90 3.86 -2.95 -12.43
N TYR A 91 3.38 -3.60 -11.37
CA TYR A 91 3.82 -4.92 -10.93
C TYR A 91 2.64 -5.90 -10.90
N LYS A 92 2.83 -7.08 -11.51
CA LYS A 92 1.80 -8.13 -11.66
C LYS A 92 0.48 -7.58 -12.24
N ASP A 93 0.56 -6.56 -13.09
CA ASP A 93 -0.57 -5.85 -13.73
C ASP A 93 -1.56 -5.13 -12.79
N ILE A 94 -1.46 -5.33 -11.48
CA ILE A 94 -2.46 -4.86 -10.51
C ILE A 94 -1.88 -4.01 -9.38
N TYR A 95 -0.56 -3.91 -9.27
CA TYR A 95 0.09 -3.10 -8.23
C TYR A 95 1.05 -2.07 -8.80
N LEU A 96 1.48 -1.15 -7.93
CA LEU A 96 2.56 -0.22 -8.21
C LEU A 96 3.75 -0.56 -7.30
N ILE A 97 4.96 -0.57 -7.86
CA ILE A 97 6.21 -0.87 -7.14
C ILE A 97 7.21 0.27 -7.31
N ASP A 98 7.91 0.62 -6.22
CA ASP A 98 9.04 1.55 -6.24
C ASP A 98 10.36 0.86 -6.64
N ASN A 99 11.48 1.58 -6.58
CA ASN A 99 12.79 1.01 -6.92
C ASN A 99 13.37 0.13 -5.82
N ASP A 100 12.96 0.33 -4.56
CA ASP A 100 13.38 -0.44 -3.40
C ASP A 100 12.62 -1.78 -3.26
N GLY A 101 11.55 -1.95 -4.04
CA GLY A 101 10.74 -3.15 -4.06
C GLY A 101 9.52 -3.13 -3.14
N ASN A 102 9.16 -1.96 -2.58
CA ASN A 102 7.92 -1.78 -1.86
C ASN A 102 6.76 -1.66 -2.84
N ILE A 103 5.69 -2.39 -2.54
CA ILE A 103 4.49 -2.43 -3.37
C ILE A 103 3.38 -1.70 -2.65
N TYR A 104 2.75 -0.76 -3.36
CA TYR A 104 1.61 0.01 -2.88
C TYR A 104 0.31 -0.64 -3.35
N ALA A 105 -0.49 -1.08 -2.40
CA ALA A 105 -1.72 -1.81 -2.65
C ALA A 105 -2.88 -1.29 -1.77
N TYR A 106 -4.06 -1.84 -2.00
CA TYR A 106 -5.24 -1.59 -1.19
C TYR A 106 -5.77 -2.91 -0.63
N ASP A 107 -5.78 -3.06 0.70
CA ASP A 107 -6.36 -4.21 1.38
C ASP A 107 -7.88 -4.06 1.41
N LEU A 108 -8.59 -4.86 0.60
CA LEU A 108 -10.05 -4.82 0.49
C LEU A 108 -10.76 -5.28 1.76
N ALA A 109 -10.15 -6.16 2.55
CA ALA A 109 -10.76 -6.67 3.78
C ALA A 109 -10.71 -5.61 4.88
N LYS A 110 -9.57 -4.91 5.02
CA LYS A 110 -9.41 -3.82 5.99
C LYS A 110 -9.86 -2.45 5.47
N LYS A 111 -10.11 -2.34 4.16
CA LYS A 111 -10.45 -1.09 3.46
C LYS A 111 -9.40 0.00 3.69
N LYS A 112 -8.12 -0.38 3.64
CA LYS A 112 -6.98 0.52 3.90
C LYS A 112 -5.87 0.35 2.87
N PRO A 113 -5.17 1.44 2.53
CA PRO A 113 -3.85 1.39 1.93
C PRO A 113 -2.87 0.50 2.69
N VAL A 114 -2.00 -0.19 1.95
CA VAL A 114 -0.99 -1.07 2.53
C VAL A 114 0.27 -1.09 1.67
N ILE A 115 1.42 -1.14 2.35
CA ILE A 115 2.73 -1.37 1.74
C ILE A 115 3.10 -2.83 1.98
N VAL A 116 3.47 -3.53 0.91
CA VAL A 116 3.84 -4.96 0.95
C VAL A 116 5.16 -5.21 0.23
N ASP A 117 5.81 -6.32 0.56
CA ASP A 117 6.99 -6.78 -0.19
C ASP A 117 6.60 -7.54 -1.47
N LYS A 118 7.61 -7.94 -2.27
CA LYS A 118 7.42 -8.68 -3.54
C LYS A 118 6.69 -10.01 -3.39
N ASP A 119 6.74 -10.61 -2.19
CA ASP A 119 6.05 -11.84 -1.79
C ASP A 119 4.64 -11.58 -1.22
N LEU A 120 4.21 -10.32 -1.26
CA LEU A 120 2.93 -9.78 -0.80
C LEU A 120 2.74 -9.89 0.72
N ASN A 121 3.84 -10.00 1.48
CA ASN A 121 3.77 -9.89 2.93
C ASN A 121 3.59 -8.43 3.31
N ILE A 122 2.71 -8.20 4.29
CA ILE A 122 2.39 -6.87 4.76
C ILE A 122 3.58 -6.30 5.54
N LEU A 123 4.11 -5.19 5.05
CA LEU A 123 5.16 -4.43 5.72
C LEU A 123 4.51 -3.41 6.66
N LYS A 124 3.52 -2.66 6.16
CA LYS A 124 2.92 -1.55 6.90
C LYS A 124 1.52 -1.21 6.38
N TYR A 125 0.61 -0.89 7.28
CA TYR A 125 -0.67 -0.25 6.92
C TYR A 125 -0.53 1.26 6.90
N CYS A 126 -1.25 1.91 5.99
CA CYS A 126 -1.36 3.36 5.95
C CYS A 126 -2.82 3.79 6.16
N GLN A 127 -3.00 5.02 6.59
CA GLN A 127 -4.29 5.68 6.70
C GLN A 127 -4.42 6.67 5.56
N VAL A 128 -5.64 6.82 5.03
CA VAL A 128 -5.95 7.95 4.13
C VAL A 128 -6.13 9.17 5.04
N TYR A 129 -5.30 10.18 4.82
CA TYR A 129 -5.37 11.43 5.55
C TYR A 129 -6.27 12.40 4.78
N HIS A 130 -7.17 13.06 5.51
CA HIS A 130 -8.04 14.10 4.98
C HIS A 130 -7.72 15.38 5.75
N ASP A 131 -7.24 16.41 5.04
CA ASP A 131 -7.11 17.78 5.55
C ASP A 131 -8.49 18.41 5.85
#